data_AF-A0A857JAT7-F1
#
_entry.id   AF-A0A857JAT7-F1
#
_cell.length_a   1.000
_cell.length_b   1.000
_cell.length_c   1.000
_cell.angle_alpha   90.00
_cell.angle_beta   90.00
_cell.angle_gamma   90.00
#
_symmetry.space_group_name_H-M   'P 1'
#
loop_
_entity.id
_entity.type
_entity.pdbx_description
1 polymer ?
#
loop_
_entity_poly.entity_id
_entity_poly.type
_entity_poly.pdbx_seq_one_letter_code
_entity_poly.pdbx_strand_id
1 'polypeptide(L)'
;MNTHQLQLGMPLPIPMDASRAAGVVGATLATEKAEGICPNFAERAYVFVLDYIAEHGPISGELVTVACVAAGIDPGERRAFGSIYARALREGEIRAVAECRRMFGHGTAGGRIYARCA
;
A
#
# COMPACT_ATOMS: atom_id res chain seq x y z
N MET A 1 28.14 44.16 -23.29
CA MET A 1 27.68 44.16 -21.89
C MET A 1 26.16 44.12 -21.88
N ASN A 2 25.57 42.98 -21.52
CA ASN A 2 24.52 42.92 -20.49
C ASN A 2 24.15 41.46 -20.23
N THR A 3 24.68 40.98 -19.13
CA THR A 3 24.37 39.74 -18.42
C THR A 3 23.06 39.94 -17.67
N HIS A 4 22.00 39.24 -18.05
CA HIS A 4 20.88 38.99 -17.14
C HIS A 4 20.50 37.50 -17.16
N GLN A 5 21.12 36.83 -16.22
CA GLN A 5 20.78 35.53 -15.67
C GLN A 5 19.40 35.62 -15.00
N LEU A 6 18.44 34.76 -15.39
CA LEU A 6 17.19 34.58 -14.63
C LEU A 6 16.92 33.08 -14.44
N GLN A 7 17.36 32.63 -13.27
CA GLN A 7 16.85 31.58 -12.40
C GLN A 7 15.90 30.52 -13.02
N LEU A 8 16.42 29.31 -13.19
CA LEU A 8 15.61 28.08 -13.26
C LEU A 8 14.86 27.93 -11.93
N GLY A 9 13.54 28.17 -11.96
CA GLY A 9 12.64 27.94 -10.83
C GLY A 9 12.54 26.46 -10.50
N MET A 10 13.39 25.98 -9.59
CA MET A 10 13.18 24.71 -8.90
C MET A 10 11.84 24.80 -8.14
N PRO A 11 10.91 23.86 -8.31
CA PRO A 11 9.71 23.84 -7.48
C PRO A 11 10.13 23.66 -6.02
N LEU A 12 9.60 24.51 -5.14
CA LEU A 12 9.79 24.41 -3.70
C LEU A 12 9.44 22.97 -3.25
N PRO A 13 10.20 22.37 -2.32
CA PRO A 13 9.90 21.03 -1.84
C PRO A 13 8.47 21.02 -1.29
N ILE A 14 7.63 20.11 -1.82
CA ILE A 14 6.28 19.90 -1.29
C ILE A 14 6.44 19.55 0.20
N PRO A 15 5.81 20.31 1.11
CA PRO A 15 5.90 20.01 2.54
C PRO A 15 5.49 18.56 2.77
N MET A 16 6.25 17.81 3.56
CA MET A 16 6.01 16.39 3.83
C MET A 16 4.59 16.11 4.33
N ASP A 17 3.98 17.09 5.01
CA ASP A 17 2.60 16.99 5.51
C ASP A 17 1.55 17.01 4.40
N ALA A 18 1.78 17.78 3.33
CA ALA A 18 0.92 17.80 2.15
C ALA A 18 0.99 16.46 1.39
N SER A 19 2.18 15.86 1.31
CA SER A 19 2.39 14.54 0.70
C SER A 19 1.68 13.42 1.49
N ARG A 20 1.79 13.44 2.83
CA ARG A 20 1.05 12.51 3.70
C ARG A 20 -0.46 12.66 3.57
N ALA A 21 -0.96 13.89 3.58
CA ALA A 21 -2.39 14.16 3.45
C ALA A 21 -2.95 13.65 2.11
N ALA A 22 -2.24 13.90 1.00
CA ALA A 22 -2.60 13.38 -0.32
C ALA A 22 -2.60 11.84 -0.34
N GLY A 23 -1.66 11.20 0.36
CA GLY A 23 -1.60 9.74 0.50
C GLY A 23 -2.81 9.15 1.22
N VAL A 24 -3.26 9.80 2.30
CA VAL A 24 -4.46 9.39 3.05
C VAL A 24 -5.71 9.49 2.17
N VAL A 25 -5.90 10.63 1.50
CA VAL A 25 -7.04 10.84 0.58
C VAL A 25 -7.04 9.80 -0.54
N GLY A 26 -5.88 9.53 -1.14
CA GLY A 26 -5.75 8.51 -2.18
C GLY A 26 -6.09 7.09 -1.70
N ALA A 27 -5.77 6.74 -0.46
CA ALA A 27 -6.10 5.44 0.13
C ALA A 27 -7.61 5.29 0.41
N THR A 28 -8.26 6.36 0.90
CA THR A 28 -9.71 6.38 1.13
C THR A 28 -10.47 6.20 -0.18
N LEU A 29 -10.16 7.00 -1.20
CA LEU A 29 -10.82 6.92 -2.51
C LEU A 29 -10.64 5.55 -3.18
N ALA A 30 -9.45 4.95 -3.05
CA ALA A 30 -9.20 3.62 -3.56
C ALA A 30 -10.05 2.55 -2.84
N THR A 31 -10.24 2.68 -1.53
CA THR A 31 -11.06 1.75 -0.74
C THR A 31 -12.55 1.89 -1.06
N GLU A 32 -13.07 3.12 -1.18
CA GLU A 32 -14.47 3.36 -1.56
C GLU A 32 -14.79 2.79 -2.95
N LYS A 33 -13.91 3.03 -3.92
CA LYS A 33 -14.05 2.45 -5.26
C LYS A 33 -13.99 0.93 -5.24
N ALA A 34 -13.12 0.36 -4.40
CA ALA A 34 -12.98 -1.09 -4.26
C ALA A 34 -14.28 -1.75 -3.81
N GLU A 35 -15.00 -1.18 -2.83
CA GLU A 35 -16.28 -1.72 -2.35
C GLU A 35 -17.37 -1.71 -3.44
N GLY A 36 -17.34 -0.73 -4.35
CA GLY A 36 -18.24 -0.69 -5.49
C GLY A 36 -17.95 -1.76 -6.56
N ILE A 37 -16.71 -2.27 -6.62
CA ILE A 37 -16.28 -3.27 -7.61
C ILE A 37 -16.37 -4.69 -7.03
N CYS A 38 -15.88 -4.87 -5.81
CA CYS A 38 -15.85 -6.14 -5.10
C CYS A 38 -16.61 -5.96 -3.77
N PRO A 39 -17.84 -6.49 -3.66
CA PRO A 39 -18.62 -6.38 -2.43
C PRO A 39 -17.88 -6.95 -1.22
N ASN A 40 -17.90 -6.19 -0.11
CA ASN A 40 -17.23 -6.51 1.14
C ASN A 40 -15.72 -6.71 0.96
N PHE A 41 -15.11 -5.95 0.06
CA PHE A 41 -13.70 -6.08 -0.28
C PHE A 41 -12.82 -5.97 0.96
N ALA A 42 -13.03 -4.93 1.78
CA ALA A 42 -12.14 -4.63 2.89
C ALA A 42 -12.11 -5.77 3.91
N GLU A 43 -13.27 -6.33 4.27
CA GLU A 43 -13.35 -7.40 5.25
C GLU A 43 -12.85 -8.73 4.68
N ARG A 44 -13.24 -9.07 3.45
CA ARG A 44 -12.76 -10.30 2.79
C ARG A 44 -11.24 -10.29 2.59
N ALA A 45 -10.70 -9.16 2.13
CA ALA A 45 -9.27 -8.99 1.94
C ALA A 45 -8.52 -9.02 3.29
N TYR A 46 -9.10 -8.43 4.34
CA TYR A 46 -8.52 -8.45 5.67
C TYR A 46 -8.34 -9.88 6.19
N VAL A 47 -9.42 -10.66 6.20
CA VAL A 47 -9.39 -12.07 6.63
C VAL A 47 -8.41 -12.86 5.77
N PHE A 48 -8.48 -12.73 4.45
CA PHE A 48 -7.59 -13.44 3.53
C PHE A 48 -6.11 -13.13 3.81
N VAL A 49 -5.75 -11.86 4.01
CA VAL A 49 -4.36 -11.45 4.28
C VAL A 49 -3.84 -12.13 5.56
N LEU A 50 -4.64 -12.15 6.63
CA LEU A 50 -4.25 -12.76 7.90
C LEU A 50 -4.08 -14.27 7.78
N ASP A 51 -5.04 -14.94 7.15
CA ASP A 51 -5.03 -16.39 6.96
C ASP A 51 -3.85 -16.81 6.08
N TYR A 52 -3.64 -16.11 4.97
CA TYR A 52 -2.58 -16.43 4.02
C TYR A 52 -1.18 -16.27 4.64
N ILE A 53 -0.96 -15.21 5.44
CA ILE A 53 0.31 -15.01 6.16
C ILE A 53 0.48 -16.06 7.27
N ALA A 54 -0.59 -16.44 7.96
CA ALA A 54 -0.53 -17.48 8.99
C ALA A 54 -0.17 -18.85 8.39
N GLU A 55 -0.73 -19.18 7.22
CA GLU A 55 -0.49 -20.44 6.52
C GLU A 55 0.94 -20.53 5.94
N HIS A 56 1.43 -19.45 5.32
CA HIS A 56 2.68 -19.47 4.57
C HIS A 56 3.90 -18.99 5.39
N GLY A 57 3.67 -18.37 6.55
CA GLY A 57 4.71 -17.72 7.33
C GLY A 57 5.15 -16.37 6.73
N PRO A 58 6.35 -15.87 7.07
CA PRO A 58 6.85 -14.59 6.58
C PRO A 58 6.83 -14.46 5.05
N ILE A 59 6.03 -13.54 4.53
CA ILE A 59 5.81 -13.41 3.07
C ILE A 59 5.66 -11.95 2.61
N SER A 60 6.02 -11.68 1.35
CA SER A 60 5.87 -10.36 0.74
C SER A 60 4.40 -9.95 0.66
N GLY A 61 4.05 -8.77 1.17
CA GLY A 61 2.68 -8.24 1.03
C GLY A 61 2.24 -8.09 -0.42
N GLU A 62 3.16 -7.90 -1.36
CA GLU A 62 2.82 -7.85 -2.78
C GLU A 62 2.45 -9.24 -3.34
N LEU A 63 3.04 -10.32 -2.82
CA LEU A 63 2.64 -11.70 -3.17
C LEU A 63 1.28 -12.04 -2.58
N VAL A 64 1.05 -11.69 -1.31
CA VAL A 64 -0.27 -11.87 -0.66
C VAL A 64 -1.36 -11.10 -1.43
N THR A 65 -1.05 -9.89 -1.89
CA THR A 65 -1.97 -9.10 -2.73
C THR A 65 -2.30 -9.80 -4.04
N VAL A 66 -1.30 -10.37 -4.73
CA VAL A 66 -1.53 -11.15 -5.97
C VAL A 66 -2.37 -12.39 -5.68
N ALA A 67 -2.09 -13.11 -4.60
CA ALA A 67 -2.87 -14.29 -4.19
C ALA A 67 -4.33 -13.94 -3.88
N CYS A 68 -4.56 -12.82 -3.19
CA CYS A 68 -5.90 -12.34 -2.85
C CYS A 68 -6.71 -12.00 -4.12
N VAL A 69 -6.09 -11.32 -5.09
CA VAL A 69 -6.70 -11.06 -6.40
C VAL A 69 -6.97 -12.36 -7.17
N ALA A 70 -6.02 -13.30 -7.18
CA ALA A 70 -6.20 -14.61 -7.81
C ALA A 70 -7.31 -15.44 -7.17
N ALA A 71 -7.60 -15.22 -5.89
CA ALA A 71 -8.73 -15.81 -5.17
C ALA A 71 -10.08 -15.10 -5.44
N GLY A 72 -10.12 -14.13 -6.35
CA GLY A 72 -11.35 -13.41 -6.74
C GLY A 72 -11.74 -12.27 -5.78
N ILE A 73 -10.81 -11.81 -4.94
CA ILE A 73 -10.97 -10.59 -4.12
C ILE A 73 -10.21 -9.47 -4.84
N ASP A 74 -10.76 -9.02 -5.97
CA ASP A 74 -10.12 -8.02 -6.82
C ASP A 74 -10.83 -6.65 -6.72
N PRO A 75 -10.19 -5.63 -6.12
CA PRO A 75 -10.73 -4.28 -6.04
C PRO A 75 -10.56 -3.47 -7.34
N GLY A 76 -9.97 -4.05 -8.39
CA GLY A 76 -9.55 -3.39 -9.63
C GLY A 76 -8.28 -2.54 -9.44
N GLU A 77 -8.20 -1.74 -8.38
CA GLU A 77 -7.04 -0.91 -8.04
C GLU A 77 -6.32 -1.47 -6.80
N ARG A 78 -5.10 -2.02 -6.98
CA ARG A 78 -4.35 -2.65 -5.89
C ARG A 78 -3.91 -1.68 -4.78
N ARG A 79 -3.99 -0.37 -5.00
CA ARG A 79 -3.75 0.64 -3.94
C ARG A 79 -4.75 0.51 -2.78
N ALA A 80 -5.92 -0.07 -3.01
CA ALA A 80 -6.91 -0.35 -1.98
C ALA A 80 -6.39 -1.32 -0.89
N PHE A 81 -5.44 -2.20 -1.19
CA PHE A 81 -4.85 -3.08 -0.19
C PHE A 81 -3.99 -2.35 0.86
N GLY A 82 -3.54 -1.12 0.56
CA GLY A 82 -2.73 -0.34 1.50
C GLY A 82 -3.42 -0.10 2.83
N SER A 83 -4.72 0.21 2.81
CA SER A 83 -5.54 0.40 4.02
C SER A 83 -5.73 -0.90 4.80
N ILE A 84 -5.76 -2.04 4.12
CA ILE A 84 -5.88 -3.37 4.74
C ILE A 84 -4.62 -3.74 5.52
N TYR A 85 -3.43 -3.58 4.92
CA TYR A 85 -2.17 -3.79 5.65
C TYR A 85 -2.00 -2.79 6.79
N ALA A 86 -2.39 -1.52 6.58
CA ALA A 86 -2.34 -0.52 7.64
C ALA A 86 -3.25 -0.87 8.82
N ARG A 87 -4.46 -1.39 8.55
CA ARG A 87 -5.37 -1.93 9.57
C ARG A 87 -4.72 -3.07 10.35
N ALA A 88 -4.22 -4.09 9.66
CA ALA A 88 -3.62 -5.27 10.29
C ALA A 88 -2.38 -4.93 11.14
N LEU A 89 -1.54 -3.99 10.68
CA LEU A 89 -0.41 -3.49 11.45
C LEU A 89 -0.86 -2.73 12.71
N ARG A 90 -1.87 -1.85 12.58
CA ARG A 90 -2.41 -1.06 13.68
C ARG A 90 -3.08 -1.92 14.74
N GLU A 91 -3.76 -2.98 14.32
CA GLU A 91 -4.42 -3.95 15.21
C GLU A 91 -3.42 -4.95 15.81
N GLY A 92 -2.15 -4.93 15.40
CA GLY A 92 -1.11 -5.80 15.93
C GLY A 92 -1.18 -7.24 15.42
N GLU A 93 -2.02 -7.48 14.42
CA GLU A 93 -2.27 -8.80 13.83
C GLU A 93 -1.07 -9.27 12.98
N ILE A 94 -0.38 -8.35 12.33
CA ILE A 94 0.86 -8.62 11.58
C ILE A 94 1.95 -7.63 11.97
N ARG A 95 3.19 -8.01 11.68
CA ARG A 95 4.36 -7.13 11.79
C ARG A 95 5.21 -7.21 10.54
N ALA A 96 5.85 -6.09 10.17
CA ALA A 96 6.89 -6.10 9.14
C ALA A 96 8.17 -6.68 9.73
N VAL A 97 8.69 -7.76 9.15
CA VAL A 97 9.87 -8.48 9.66
C VAL A 97 11.12 -8.29 8.81
N ALA A 98 10.95 -7.92 7.55
CA ALA A 98 12.06 -7.65 6.62
C ALA A 98 11.58 -6.81 5.44
N GLU A 99 12.54 -6.34 4.65
CA GLU A 99 12.31 -5.70 3.36
C GLU A 99 12.61 -6.69 2.21
N CYS A 100 11.93 -6.52 1.08
CA CYS A 100 12.15 -7.29 -0.12
C CYS A 100 12.16 -6.39 -1.36
N ARG A 101 12.58 -6.94 -2.51
CA ARG A 101 12.45 -6.24 -3.79
C ARG A 101 10.97 -6.10 -4.15
N ARG A 102 10.53 -4.88 -4.48
CA ARG A 102 9.16 -4.66 -4.98
C ARG A 102 8.96 -5.27 -6.35
N MET A 103 7.76 -5.80 -6.56
CA MET A 103 7.17 -6.17 -7.83
C MET A 103 6.33 -5.02 -8.42
N PHE A 104 5.76 -4.14 -7.59
CA PHE A 104 4.86 -3.05 -8.02
C PHE A 104 5.36 -1.64 -7.65
N GLY A 105 5.03 -0.64 -8.48
CA GLY A 105 5.32 0.78 -8.27
C GLY A 105 6.69 1.28 -8.80
N HIS A 106 6.92 2.60 -8.75
CA HIS A 106 8.09 3.28 -9.35
C HIS A 106 8.94 4.10 -8.33
N GLY A 107 8.86 3.82 -7.02
CA GLY A 107 9.40 4.70 -5.96
C GLY A 107 10.24 4.04 -4.85
N THR A 108 11.04 4.89 -4.18
CA THR A 108 12.23 4.73 -3.31
C THR A 108 12.21 3.80 -2.08
N ALA A 109 11.08 3.18 -1.70
CA ALA A 109 11.01 2.29 -0.54
C ALA A 109 10.86 0.83 -1.00
N GLY A 110 11.52 -0.11 -0.30
CA GLY A 110 11.43 -1.55 -0.57
C GLY A 110 10.04 -2.13 -0.31
N GLY A 111 9.81 -3.35 -0.81
CA GLY A 111 8.65 -4.15 -0.46
C GLY A 111 8.79 -4.62 0.98
N ARG A 112 7.68 -5.01 1.61
CA ARG A 112 7.70 -5.49 2.99
C ARG A 112 7.33 -6.96 3.05
N ILE A 113 8.08 -7.69 3.88
CA ILE A 113 7.76 -9.05 4.31
C ILE A 113 7.00 -8.93 5.64
N TYR A 114 5.80 -9.52 5.68
CA TYR A 114 4.94 -9.54 6.85
C TYR A 114 4.90 -10.93 7.46
N ALA A 115 4.81 -11.00 8.79
CA ALA A 115 4.57 -12.21 9.54
C ALA A 115 3.40 -12.00 10.52
N ARG A 116 2.67 -13.08 10.82
CA ARG A 116 1.62 -13.07 11.84
C ARG A 116 2.22 -12.79 13.21
N CYS A 117 1.56 -11.97 14.01
CA CYS A 117 1.85 -11.86 15.43
C CYS A 117 1.20 -13.05 16.17
N ALA A 118 1.90 -13.59 17.17
CA ALA A 118 1.39 -14.67 18.02
C ALA A 118 0.44 -14.15 19.09
#